data_AF-A0A2T6NDV2-F1
#
_entry.id   AF-A0A2T6NDV2-F1
#
_cell.length_a   1.000
_cell.length_b   1.000
_cell.length_c   1.000
_cell.angle_alpha   90.00
_cell.angle_beta   90.00
_cell.angle_gamma   90.00
#
_symmetry.space_group_name_H-M   'P 1'
#
loop_
_entity.id
_entity.type
_entity.pdbx_description
1 polymer ?
#
loop_
_entity_poly.entity_id
_entity_poly.type
_entity_poly.pdbx_seq_one_letter_code
_entity_poly.pdbx_strand_id
1 'polypeptide(L)'
;MRLMKSIFKKPGRFISFLMLGLAGVFSAPLTHAAHDIRGITGPTFNLYAYPFNMNLPEGTSLYMWGFGDMDGGANATHAAGDGYALPQYPAPTLIVTEGDSVTINIANYGVPEPVGIVVTGHNASAACAPFPGGGPSTCTAGLVTSSADINEAVTYTFTAGSPGTYIYHSLDGDNPGLHAEMGLLGVMIVRPADFGAGPNRTAYGVDTGTQYDQENLYLMTEIDPEIHLQMERGHRSHFTHSDRHAKIWFINGRVFPDLFQGDYNPLFPHQPYEALAIAQPGDMVLVRNINAGHDSHPMHYHGENLTFIGRDGKMLSSDGIVSDLGRSDNTINSAPKQTVDALWTWTGKGLNWDIYGHDTGHVCIDTDNDGFGDVESGSTYDHEYCADHGKPLPVTLPGVGDLSLGGWWSGSPFLGDTGDLPPGEGGLNPFGGYFLVWHSHAEKELTTFDIFPGGSLGSVVIVPPGTPIE
;
A
#
# COMPACT_ATOMS: atom_id res chain seq x y z
N MET A 1 -53.65 37.24 42.84
CA MET A 1 -52.59 36.26 43.08
C MET A 1 -51.49 36.55 42.06
N ARG A 2 -50.42 37.33 42.31
CA ARG A 2 -49.41 37.23 43.38
C ARG A 2 -49.01 35.77 43.61
N LEU A 3 -47.75 35.34 43.63
CA LEU A 3 -46.41 35.92 43.53
C LEU A 3 -45.50 34.71 43.89
N MET A 4 -44.33 34.53 43.29
CA MET A 4 -43.07 34.01 43.90
C MET A 4 -42.14 33.55 42.76
N LYS A 5 -41.13 34.33 42.34
CA LYS A 5 -39.81 34.60 42.97
C LYS A 5 -39.01 33.33 43.25
N SER A 6 -37.70 33.19 43.02
CA SER A 6 -36.61 33.89 42.31
C SER A 6 -35.27 33.29 42.82
N ILE A 7 -34.17 33.43 42.06
CA ILE A 7 -32.73 33.34 42.47
C ILE A 7 -32.20 31.88 42.63
N PHE A 8 -30.99 31.42 42.23
CA PHE A 8 -29.58 31.91 42.19
C PHE A 8 -28.78 31.16 41.09
N LYS A 9 -27.99 31.84 40.24
CA LYS A 9 -26.50 32.02 40.26
C LYS A 9 -25.63 30.73 40.36
N LYS A 10 -24.86 30.44 39.30
CA LYS A 10 -23.53 29.72 39.32
C LYS A 10 -22.52 30.54 40.17
N PRO A 11 -21.34 30.06 40.66
CA PRO A 11 -20.46 28.97 40.16
C PRO A 11 -19.75 28.11 41.26
N GLY A 12 -18.89 27.14 40.89
CA GLY A 12 -17.97 26.52 41.86
C GLY A 12 -17.20 25.28 41.36
N ARG A 13 -15.92 25.49 41.02
CA ARG A 13 -14.85 24.49 40.85
C ARG A 13 -14.38 23.91 42.19
N PHE A 14 -13.53 22.89 42.10
CA PHE A 14 -12.54 22.36 43.07
C PHE A 14 -12.96 21.14 43.88
N ILE A 15 -12.32 20.00 43.56
CA ILE A 15 -11.43 19.26 44.47
C ILE A 15 -10.33 18.64 43.62
N SER A 16 -9.08 19.02 43.91
CA SER A 16 -7.86 18.32 43.53
C SER A 16 -7.14 17.94 44.84
N PHE A 17 -6.67 16.70 44.95
CA PHE A 17 -5.50 16.28 45.74
C PHE A 17 -4.95 15.04 45.02
N LEU A 18 -3.86 15.16 44.27
CA LEU A 18 -2.44 15.10 44.68
C LEU A 18 -1.95 13.64 44.86
N MET A 19 -1.23 13.14 43.86
CA MET A 19 -0.22 12.09 44.01
C MET A 19 1.05 12.60 43.32
N LEU A 20 2.09 12.78 44.13
CA LEU A 20 3.41 13.29 43.76
C LEU A 20 4.31 12.11 43.39
N GLY A 21 4.99 12.21 42.25
CA GLY A 21 6.38 11.76 42.10
C GLY A 21 6.65 10.31 41.71
N LEU A 22 6.85 10.08 40.42
CA LEU A 22 8.03 9.35 39.94
C LEU A 22 8.45 9.99 38.60
N ALA A 23 9.58 10.70 38.60
CA ALA A 23 10.18 11.20 37.38
C ALA A 23 10.82 10.01 36.65
N GLY A 24 10.02 9.35 35.80
CA GLY A 24 10.54 8.46 34.78
C GLY A 24 11.15 9.31 33.67
N VAL A 25 12.38 8.98 33.27
CA VAL A 25 12.93 9.43 31.99
C VAL A 25 11.99 8.85 30.92
N PHE A 26 11.08 9.68 30.40
CA PHE A 26 10.35 9.36 29.19
C PHE A 26 11.39 9.34 28.07
N SER A 27 11.81 8.14 27.68
CA SER A 27 12.27 7.93 26.32
C SER A 27 11.01 8.15 25.48
N ALA A 28 10.94 9.25 24.74
CA ALA A 28 9.93 9.39 23.71
C ALA A 28 10.03 8.12 22.83
N PRO A 29 8.93 7.39 22.59
CA PRO A 29 8.97 6.33 21.63
C PRO A 29 9.46 6.94 20.31
N LEU A 30 10.49 6.35 19.72
CA LEU A 30 10.85 6.62 18.32
C LEU A 30 9.56 6.46 17.53
N THR A 31 9.10 7.56 16.94
CA THR A 31 7.90 7.58 16.10
C THR A 31 8.14 6.61 14.97
N HIS A 32 7.61 5.41 15.11
CA HIS A 32 7.60 4.43 14.03
C HIS A 32 6.75 5.03 12.92
N ALA A 33 7.16 4.80 11.67
CA ALA A 33 6.27 5.02 10.55
C ALA A 33 4.92 4.37 10.85
N ALA A 34 3.84 5.14 10.74
CA ALA A 34 2.57 4.73 11.31
C ALA A 34 1.96 3.56 10.51
N HIS A 35 2.22 3.51 9.21
CA HIS A 35 1.91 2.40 8.30
C HIS A 35 3.19 1.75 7.74
N ASP A 36 3.25 0.41 7.78
CA ASP A 36 4.34 -0.43 7.25
C ASP A 36 3.78 -1.47 6.27
N ILE A 37 4.62 -1.99 5.38
CA ILE A 37 4.19 -3.01 4.42
C ILE A 37 3.89 -4.33 5.14
N ARG A 38 2.70 -4.88 4.84
CA ARG A 38 2.31 -6.22 5.27
C ARG A 38 3.04 -7.29 4.47
N GLY A 39 3.62 -8.24 5.19
CA GLY A 39 4.34 -9.36 4.59
C GLY A 39 4.82 -10.35 5.64
N ILE A 40 5.65 -11.30 5.20
CA ILE A 40 6.38 -12.23 6.05
C ILE A 40 7.86 -11.88 6.03
N THR A 41 8.50 -11.91 7.20
CA THR A 41 9.90 -11.52 7.38
C THR A 41 10.78 -12.74 7.65
N GLY A 42 11.99 -12.73 7.12
CA GLY A 42 13.03 -13.69 7.49
C GLY A 42 14.08 -13.79 6.40
N PRO A 43 14.94 -14.82 6.46
CA PRO A 43 15.66 -15.24 5.27
C PRO A 43 15.07 -16.54 4.69
N THR A 44 14.12 -17.23 5.35
CA THR A 44 13.54 -18.48 4.84
C THR A 44 12.03 -18.38 4.74
N PHE A 45 11.50 -18.72 3.56
CA PHE A 45 10.08 -18.66 3.26
C PHE A 45 9.60 -20.01 2.74
N ASN A 46 8.56 -20.58 3.36
CA ASN A 46 7.96 -21.83 2.95
C ASN A 46 6.63 -21.54 2.26
N LEU A 47 6.65 -21.47 0.93
CA LEU A 47 5.49 -21.16 0.14
C LEU A 47 4.94 -22.42 -0.51
N TYR A 48 3.66 -22.38 -0.86
CA TYR A 48 3.03 -23.43 -1.65
C TYR A 48 2.14 -22.86 -2.74
N ALA A 49 2.03 -23.57 -3.85
CA ALA A 49 1.20 -23.16 -4.99
C ALA A 49 -0.10 -23.98 -5.04
N TYR A 50 -1.24 -23.30 -5.18
CA TYR A 50 -2.55 -23.95 -5.27
C TYR A 50 -3.57 -23.12 -6.08
N PRO A 51 -4.49 -23.75 -6.83
CA PRO A 51 -5.59 -23.06 -7.47
C PRO A 51 -6.68 -22.67 -6.47
N PHE A 52 -7.27 -21.50 -6.64
CA PHE A 52 -8.32 -20.98 -5.77
C PHE A 52 -9.28 -20.06 -6.53
N ASN A 53 -10.28 -19.53 -5.84
CA ASN A 53 -11.20 -18.55 -6.39
C ASN A 53 -11.15 -17.28 -5.53
N MET A 54 -11.00 -16.12 -6.18
CA MET A 54 -11.12 -14.82 -5.53
C MET A 54 -12.44 -14.15 -5.89
N ASN A 55 -12.92 -13.27 -4.99
CA ASN A 55 -14.17 -12.55 -5.22
C ASN A 55 -13.87 -11.14 -5.73
N LEU A 56 -14.74 -10.64 -6.59
CA LEU A 56 -14.75 -9.26 -7.03
C LEU A 56 -15.94 -8.51 -6.42
N PRO A 57 -15.88 -7.17 -6.29
CA PRO A 57 -16.88 -6.40 -5.55
C PRO A 57 -18.29 -6.49 -6.14
N GLU A 58 -18.43 -6.73 -7.44
CA GLU A 58 -19.73 -6.91 -8.11
C GLU A 58 -20.35 -8.30 -7.91
N GLY A 59 -19.66 -9.20 -7.20
CA GLY A 59 -20.14 -10.53 -6.80
C GLY A 59 -19.67 -11.68 -7.70
N THR A 60 -18.84 -11.42 -8.70
CA THR A 60 -18.23 -12.47 -9.53
C THR A 60 -17.11 -13.19 -8.77
N SER A 61 -16.92 -14.47 -9.07
CA SER A 61 -15.78 -15.26 -8.63
C SER A 61 -14.83 -15.48 -9.80
N LEU A 62 -13.53 -15.34 -9.57
CA LEU A 62 -12.49 -15.50 -10.57
C LEU A 62 -11.55 -16.64 -10.17
N TYR A 63 -11.36 -17.60 -11.08
CA TYR A 63 -10.44 -18.72 -10.90
C TYR A 63 -8.98 -18.28 -11.04
N MET A 64 -8.17 -18.52 -10.02
CA MET A 64 -6.80 -18.03 -9.89
C MET A 64 -5.84 -19.15 -9.47
N TRP A 65 -4.55 -18.92 -9.63
CA TRP A 65 -3.46 -19.66 -9.04
C TRP A 65 -2.68 -18.74 -8.11
N GLY A 66 -2.39 -19.17 -6.90
CA GLY A 66 -1.76 -18.33 -5.90
C GLY A 66 -0.70 -19.07 -5.12
N PHE A 67 0.19 -18.28 -4.53
CA PHE A 67 1.05 -18.77 -3.46
C PHE A 67 0.38 -18.52 -2.11
N GLY A 68 0.50 -19.47 -1.20
CA GLY A 68 0.17 -19.30 0.22
C GLY A 68 1.40 -19.58 1.09
N ASP A 69 1.39 -19.09 2.32
CA ASP A 69 2.47 -19.35 3.28
C ASP A 69 2.18 -20.62 4.09
N MET A 70 3.03 -21.64 3.94
CA MET A 70 2.90 -22.90 4.69
C MET A 70 3.12 -22.72 6.19
N ASP A 71 3.85 -21.68 6.60
CA ASP A 71 4.10 -21.40 8.01
C ASP A 71 2.96 -20.58 8.66
N GLY A 72 1.91 -20.27 7.91
CA GLY A 72 0.70 -19.62 8.41
C GLY A 72 0.94 -18.21 8.95
N GLY A 73 1.85 -17.46 8.35
CA GLY A 73 2.19 -16.10 8.75
C GLY A 73 3.23 -16.06 9.87
N ALA A 74 4.03 -17.11 10.04
CA ALA A 74 5.17 -17.05 10.96
C ALA A 74 6.07 -15.86 10.57
N ASN A 75 6.39 -15.01 11.54
CA ASN A 75 7.15 -13.77 11.34
C ASN A 75 6.45 -12.73 10.42
N ALA A 76 5.12 -12.76 10.36
CA ALA A 76 4.34 -11.69 9.77
C ALA A 76 4.66 -10.32 10.40
N THR A 77 4.67 -9.25 9.59
CA THR A 77 4.88 -7.87 10.07
C THR A 77 3.68 -7.29 10.83
N HIS A 78 2.62 -8.06 11.00
CA HIS A 78 1.44 -7.70 11.78
C HIS A 78 0.82 -8.94 12.44
N ALA A 79 -0.12 -8.74 13.37
CA ALA A 79 -0.76 -9.86 14.06
C ALA A 79 -1.42 -10.80 13.04
N ALA A 80 -1.03 -12.08 13.06
CA ALA A 80 -1.53 -13.07 12.13
C ALA A 80 -3.06 -13.16 12.20
N GLY A 81 -3.76 -12.58 11.21
CA GLY A 81 -5.15 -12.92 10.93
C GLY A 81 -5.24 -14.33 10.33
N ASP A 82 -6.41 -14.95 10.42
CA ASP A 82 -6.69 -16.33 10.00
C ASP A 82 -6.54 -16.61 8.47
N GLY A 83 -5.80 -15.80 7.70
CA GLY A 83 -5.72 -15.84 6.24
C GLY A 83 -4.37 -16.18 5.60
N TYR A 84 -3.25 -16.11 6.34
CA TYR A 84 -1.90 -16.29 5.77
C TYR A 84 -1.64 -17.65 5.12
N ALA A 85 -2.30 -18.69 5.66
CA ALA A 85 -2.16 -20.05 5.16
C ALA A 85 -2.96 -20.29 3.87
N LEU A 86 -3.76 -19.33 3.40
CA LEU A 86 -4.54 -19.48 2.16
C LEU A 86 -3.68 -19.15 0.94
N PRO A 87 -3.94 -19.77 -0.23
CA PRO A 87 -3.39 -19.24 -1.47
C PRO A 87 -4.01 -17.85 -1.70
N GLN A 88 -3.21 -16.88 -2.10
CA GLN A 88 -3.67 -15.49 -2.20
C GLN A 88 -3.19 -14.83 -3.50
N TYR A 89 -3.87 -13.76 -3.87
CA TYR A 89 -3.48 -12.84 -4.91
C TYR A 89 -3.55 -11.39 -4.39
N PRO A 90 -2.42 -10.65 -4.38
CA PRO A 90 -1.08 -11.06 -4.77
C PRO A 90 -0.47 -12.10 -3.82
N ALA A 91 0.60 -12.77 -4.26
CA ALA A 91 1.34 -13.69 -3.42
C ALA A 91 1.99 -13.00 -2.20
N PRO A 92 2.34 -13.73 -1.12
CA PRO A 92 2.88 -13.16 0.10
C PRO A 92 4.06 -12.20 -0.14
N THR A 93 3.97 -10.96 0.35
CA THR A 93 5.11 -10.03 0.30
C THR A 93 6.25 -10.58 1.17
N LEU A 94 7.42 -10.77 0.56
CA LEU A 94 8.62 -11.28 1.23
C LEU A 94 9.48 -10.11 1.67
N ILE A 95 9.87 -10.06 2.94
CA ILE A 95 10.68 -8.96 3.49
C ILE A 95 11.98 -9.54 4.03
N VAL A 96 13.09 -9.10 3.47
CA VAL A 96 14.46 -9.53 3.80
C VAL A 96 15.33 -8.31 4.07
N THR A 97 16.49 -8.52 4.67
CA THR A 97 17.52 -7.47 4.83
C THR A 97 18.63 -7.66 3.80
N GLU A 98 19.22 -6.57 3.33
CA GLU A 98 20.41 -6.61 2.47
C GLU A 98 21.48 -7.54 3.03
N GLY A 99 22.01 -8.42 2.17
CA GLY A 99 23.03 -9.40 2.55
C GLY A 99 22.50 -10.70 3.16
N ASP A 100 21.19 -10.82 3.43
CA ASP A 100 20.60 -12.07 3.91
C ASP A 100 20.82 -13.23 2.92
N SER A 101 21.10 -14.42 3.45
CA SER A 101 21.10 -15.66 2.66
C SER A 101 19.67 -16.19 2.54
N VAL A 102 18.96 -15.74 1.52
CA VAL A 102 17.55 -16.03 1.29
C VAL A 102 17.36 -17.46 0.78
N THR A 103 16.35 -18.14 1.31
CA THR A 103 15.86 -19.46 0.92
C THR A 103 14.36 -19.40 0.69
N ILE A 104 13.89 -19.73 -0.51
CA ILE A 104 12.47 -19.85 -0.83
C ILE A 104 12.18 -21.31 -1.18
N ASN A 105 11.33 -21.96 -0.39
CA ASN A 105 10.85 -23.31 -0.67
C ASN A 105 9.48 -23.22 -1.32
N ILE A 106 9.28 -23.95 -2.42
CA ILE A 106 7.99 -24.05 -3.13
C ILE A 106 7.57 -25.50 -3.19
N ALA A 107 6.36 -25.78 -2.71
CA ALA A 107 5.66 -27.04 -2.95
C ALA A 107 4.43 -26.79 -3.82
N ASN A 108 4.31 -27.49 -4.95
CA ASN A 108 3.13 -27.36 -5.81
C ASN A 108 2.08 -28.42 -5.42
N TYR A 109 1.02 -28.00 -4.73
CA TYR A 109 -0.05 -28.91 -4.27
C TYR A 109 -1.16 -29.13 -5.30
N GLY A 110 -1.24 -28.32 -6.35
CA GLY A 110 -2.35 -28.46 -7.29
C GLY A 110 -2.40 -27.48 -8.46
N VAL A 111 -1.46 -26.54 -8.58
CA VAL A 111 -1.36 -25.73 -9.79
C VAL A 111 -0.99 -26.66 -10.93
N PRO A 112 -1.77 -26.70 -12.00
CA PRO A 112 -1.66 -27.79 -12.95
C PRO A 112 -0.76 -27.43 -14.14
N GLU A 113 0.35 -26.79 -13.80
CA GLU A 113 1.51 -26.42 -14.62
C GLU A 113 2.75 -26.54 -13.71
N PRO A 114 3.96 -26.78 -14.24
CA PRO A 114 5.19 -26.77 -13.43
C PRO A 114 5.44 -25.39 -12.83
N VAL A 115 5.59 -25.26 -11.52
CA VAL A 115 5.74 -23.94 -10.86
C VAL A 115 7.19 -23.68 -10.48
N GLY A 116 7.77 -22.65 -11.10
CA GLY A 116 9.09 -22.09 -10.77
C GLY A 116 9.02 -20.79 -9.95
N ILE A 117 10.15 -20.31 -9.40
CA ILE A 117 10.32 -18.93 -8.92
C ILE A 117 11.55 -18.28 -9.55
N VAL A 118 11.34 -17.08 -10.07
CA VAL A 118 12.38 -16.13 -10.44
C VAL A 118 12.19 -14.87 -9.60
N VAL A 119 13.27 -14.41 -8.99
CA VAL A 119 13.31 -13.13 -8.26
C VAL A 119 14.12 -12.15 -9.10
N THR A 120 13.48 -11.05 -9.52
CA THR A 120 14.15 -10.01 -10.31
C THR A 120 15.38 -9.46 -9.59
N GLY A 121 16.44 -9.14 -10.34
CA GLY A 121 17.70 -8.63 -9.80
C GLY A 121 18.56 -9.64 -9.03
N HIS A 122 18.12 -10.89 -8.85
CA HIS A 122 18.83 -11.90 -8.07
C HIS A 122 19.11 -13.16 -8.89
N ASN A 123 20.32 -13.69 -8.74
CA ASN A 123 20.70 -14.97 -9.36
C ASN A 123 20.53 -16.11 -8.36
N ALA A 124 19.36 -16.76 -8.41
CA ALA A 124 19.04 -17.85 -7.50
C ALA A 124 19.52 -19.21 -8.03
N SER A 125 20.11 -20.01 -7.16
CA SER A 125 20.32 -21.44 -7.42
C SER A 125 19.10 -22.24 -7.00
N ALA A 126 18.67 -23.18 -7.84
CA ALA A 126 17.56 -24.08 -7.56
C ALA A 126 18.05 -25.51 -7.27
N ALA A 127 17.36 -26.20 -6.35
CA ALA A 127 17.59 -27.61 -6.05
C ALA A 127 16.25 -28.31 -5.77
N CYS A 128 16.08 -29.54 -6.26
CA CYS A 128 14.91 -30.34 -5.92
C CYS A 128 14.86 -30.62 -4.43
N ALA A 129 13.68 -30.48 -3.83
CA ALA A 129 13.44 -30.67 -2.41
C ALA A 129 12.45 -31.84 -2.19
N PRO A 130 12.52 -32.54 -1.05
CA PRO A 130 11.49 -33.51 -0.71
C PRO A 130 10.13 -32.81 -0.53
N PHE A 131 9.09 -33.35 -1.17
CA PHE A 131 7.74 -32.82 -1.03
C PHE A 131 7.24 -32.89 0.42
N PRO A 132 6.69 -31.80 0.99
CA PRO A 132 6.19 -31.82 2.37
C PRO A 132 5.02 -32.80 2.53
N GLY A 133 5.09 -33.65 3.56
CA GLY A 133 4.14 -34.76 3.76
C GLY A 133 4.64 -36.12 3.23
N GLY A 134 5.83 -36.15 2.63
CA GLY A 134 6.47 -37.38 2.14
C GLY A 134 6.27 -37.55 0.63
N GLY A 135 7.36 -37.54 -0.11
CA GLY A 135 7.36 -37.67 -1.57
C GLY A 135 8.79 -37.72 -2.12
N PRO A 136 8.95 -37.98 -3.42
CA PRO A 136 10.26 -37.96 -4.06
C PRO A 136 10.86 -36.54 -4.03
N SER A 137 12.19 -36.46 -4.00
CA SER A 137 12.92 -35.20 -4.23
C SER A 137 13.14 -35.02 -5.73
N THR A 138 12.06 -34.87 -6.47
CA THR A 138 12.06 -34.63 -7.91
C THR A 138 11.57 -33.22 -8.20
N CYS A 139 12.13 -32.65 -9.27
CA CYS A 139 11.74 -31.36 -9.83
C CYS A 139 12.16 -31.39 -11.30
N THR A 140 11.49 -30.61 -12.14
CA THR A 140 11.74 -30.55 -13.58
C THR A 140 12.67 -29.38 -13.89
N ALA A 141 13.58 -29.55 -14.85
CA ALA A 141 14.36 -28.43 -15.37
C ALA A 141 13.45 -27.58 -16.28
N GLY A 142 13.11 -26.38 -15.82
CA GLY A 142 12.31 -25.42 -16.57
C GLY A 142 13.13 -24.54 -17.51
N LEU A 143 12.44 -23.58 -18.13
CA LEU A 143 13.06 -22.65 -19.10
C LEU A 143 14.14 -21.76 -18.46
N VAL A 144 13.87 -21.24 -17.26
CA VAL A 144 14.72 -20.25 -16.57
C VAL A 144 15.31 -20.80 -15.28
N THR A 145 14.61 -21.71 -14.62
CA THR A 145 14.98 -22.31 -13.33
C THR A 145 14.35 -23.69 -13.21
N SER A 146 14.68 -24.45 -12.16
CA SER A 146 13.95 -25.70 -11.87
C SER A 146 12.55 -25.38 -11.34
N SER A 147 11.57 -26.20 -11.66
CA SER A 147 10.18 -26.09 -11.22
C SER A 147 9.66 -27.35 -10.56
N ALA A 148 8.60 -27.18 -9.78
CA ALA A 148 7.86 -28.26 -9.17
C ALA A 148 6.60 -28.58 -9.99
N ASP A 149 6.50 -29.79 -10.53
CA ASP A 149 5.23 -30.35 -10.98
C ASP A 149 4.29 -30.61 -9.78
N ILE A 150 3.04 -30.99 -10.05
CA ILE A 150 2.08 -31.31 -8.98
C ILE A 150 2.67 -32.42 -8.07
N ASN A 151 2.63 -32.18 -6.76
CA ASN A 151 3.23 -32.99 -5.70
C ASN A 151 4.77 -33.05 -5.69
N GLU A 152 5.42 -32.07 -6.31
CA GLU A 152 6.86 -31.86 -6.24
C GLU A 152 7.23 -30.59 -5.47
N ALA A 153 8.51 -30.47 -5.12
CA ALA A 153 9.03 -29.31 -4.43
C ALA A 153 10.42 -28.92 -4.92
N VAL A 154 10.70 -27.62 -4.84
CA VAL A 154 11.97 -27.02 -5.24
C VAL A 154 12.34 -25.90 -4.27
N THR A 155 13.63 -25.80 -3.98
CA THR A 155 14.20 -24.77 -3.11
C THR A 155 15.09 -23.85 -3.93
N TYR A 156 14.93 -22.54 -3.74
CA TYR A 156 15.75 -21.50 -4.33
C TYR A 156 16.59 -20.81 -3.26
N THR A 157 17.87 -20.57 -3.55
CA THR A 157 18.77 -19.86 -2.64
C THR A 157 19.55 -18.76 -3.35
N PHE A 158 19.69 -17.61 -2.69
CA PHE A 158 20.47 -16.46 -3.17
C PHE A 158 20.85 -15.55 -2.01
N THR A 159 21.73 -14.59 -2.27
CA THR A 159 22.01 -13.49 -1.32
C THR A 159 21.18 -12.28 -1.70
N ALA A 160 20.43 -11.72 -0.76
CA ALA A 160 19.68 -10.48 -0.95
C ALA A 160 20.65 -9.35 -1.36
N GLY A 161 20.36 -8.73 -2.50
CA GLY A 161 21.16 -7.69 -3.11
C GLY A 161 20.92 -6.32 -2.47
N SER A 162 20.96 -5.28 -3.30
CA SER A 162 20.79 -3.90 -2.83
C SER A 162 19.38 -3.67 -2.25
N PRO A 163 19.23 -2.70 -1.33
CA PRO A 163 17.92 -2.31 -0.83
C PRO A 163 17.00 -1.88 -1.97
N GLY A 164 15.69 -2.10 -1.82
CA GLY A 164 14.68 -1.69 -2.79
C GLY A 164 13.60 -2.74 -3.04
N THR A 165 12.81 -2.49 -4.10
CA THR A 165 11.62 -3.28 -4.44
C THR A 165 11.86 -4.20 -5.62
N TYR A 166 11.52 -5.48 -5.46
CA TYR A 166 11.71 -6.53 -6.46
C TYR A 166 10.42 -7.32 -6.68
N ILE A 167 10.23 -7.85 -7.88
CA ILE A 167 9.15 -8.80 -8.20
C ILE A 167 9.71 -10.21 -8.09
N TYR A 168 8.93 -11.12 -7.49
CA TYR A 168 9.11 -12.56 -7.67
C TYR A 168 7.90 -13.17 -8.35
N HIS A 169 8.12 -14.12 -9.25
CA HIS A 169 7.03 -14.73 -10.01
C HIS A 169 7.45 -16.06 -10.61
N SER A 170 6.45 -16.82 -11.05
CA SER A 170 6.67 -18.02 -11.85
C SER A 170 6.82 -17.68 -13.34
N LEU A 171 7.77 -18.33 -14.01
CA LEU A 171 8.13 -18.15 -15.42
C LEU A 171 8.28 -19.46 -16.19
N ASP A 172 7.65 -20.53 -15.69
CA ASP A 172 7.78 -21.84 -16.31
C ASP A 172 6.57 -22.23 -17.16
N GLY A 173 6.65 -23.42 -17.74
CA GLY A 173 5.62 -24.00 -18.60
C GLY A 173 5.69 -23.51 -20.04
N ASP A 174 4.74 -23.99 -20.84
CA ASP A 174 4.65 -23.65 -22.28
C ASP A 174 4.29 -22.17 -22.50
N ASN A 175 3.70 -21.53 -21.50
CA ASN A 175 3.37 -20.11 -21.56
C ASN A 175 3.65 -19.37 -20.24
N PRO A 176 4.85 -18.80 -20.07
CA PRO A 176 5.22 -18.04 -18.87
C PRO A 176 4.31 -16.83 -18.61
N GLY A 177 3.66 -16.29 -19.65
CA GLY A 177 2.71 -15.21 -19.49
C GLY A 177 1.43 -15.64 -18.74
N LEU A 178 1.02 -16.90 -18.87
CA LEU A 178 -0.15 -17.45 -18.19
C LEU A 178 0.04 -17.48 -16.67
N HIS A 179 1.26 -17.71 -16.19
CA HIS A 179 1.52 -17.80 -14.76
C HIS A 179 1.29 -16.46 -14.05
N ALA A 180 1.74 -15.36 -14.68
CA ALA A 180 1.49 -14.02 -14.18
C ALA A 180 -0.01 -13.67 -14.27
N GLU A 181 -0.65 -13.97 -15.41
CA GLU A 181 -2.09 -13.79 -15.63
C GLU A 181 -2.92 -14.48 -14.54
N MET A 182 -2.58 -15.73 -14.20
CA MET A 182 -3.31 -16.51 -13.21
C MET A 182 -3.01 -16.12 -11.76
N GLY A 183 -1.98 -15.30 -11.51
CA GLY A 183 -1.69 -14.74 -10.17
C GLY A 183 -0.45 -15.26 -9.46
N LEU A 184 0.42 -16.03 -10.12
CA LEU A 184 1.68 -16.55 -9.54
C LEU A 184 2.80 -15.51 -9.52
N LEU A 185 2.55 -14.39 -8.83
CA LEU A 185 3.46 -13.27 -8.66
C LEU A 185 3.27 -12.58 -7.31
N GLY A 186 4.35 -11.98 -6.79
CA GLY A 186 4.36 -11.18 -5.59
C GLY A 186 5.56 -10.24 -5.55
N VAL A 187 5.72 -9.56 -4.42
CA VAL A 187 6.79 -8.57 -4.20
C VAL A 187 7.77 -9.07 -3.14
N MET A 188 9.05 -8.83 -3.38
CA MET A 188 10.09 -8.93 -2.36
C MET A 188 10.66 -7.55 -2.08
N ILE A 189 10.76 -7.19 -0.80
CA ILE A 189 11.38 -5.95 -0.33
C ILE A 189 12.69 -6.32 0.34
N VAL A 190 13.77 -5.69 -0.13
CA VAL A 190 15.07 -5.75 0.55
C VAL A 190 15.21 -4.46 1.36
N ARG A 191 15.15 -4.59 2.68
CA ARG A 191 15.44 -3.50 3.63
C ARG A 191 16.94 -3.22 3.66
N PRO A 192 17.39 -1.97 3.86
CA PRO A 192 18.82 -1.69 4.06
C PRO A 192 19.34 -2.33 5.34
N ALA A 193 20.63 -2.65 5.39
CA ALA A 193 21.23 -3.34 6.54
C ALA A 193 21.14 -2.53 7.86
N ASP A 194 20.99 -1.21 7.76
CA ASP A 194 20.80 -0.26 8.86
C ASP A 194 19.32 0.15 9.04
N PHE A 195 18.37 -0.62 8.51
CA PHE A 195 16.95 -0.34 8.63
C PHE A 195 16.52 -0.18 10.09
N GLY A 196 15.95 0.98 10.41
CA GLY A 196 15.52 1.32 11.78
C GLY A 196 16.65 1.77 12.71
N ALA A 197 17.88 1.97 12.23
CA ALA A 197 18.98 2.51 13.03
C ALA A 197 18.89 4.03 13.27
N GLY A 198 18.09 4.74 12.47
CA GLY A 198 17.86 6.18 12.57
C GLY A 198 16.54 6.57 13.25
N PRO A 199 16.27 7.88 13.41
CA PRO A 199 15.00 8.37 13.95
C PRO A 199 13.81 8.03 13.05
N ASN A 200 14.04 8.00 11.73
CA ASN A 200 13.05 7.65 10.71
C ASN A 200 13.50 6.39 9.97
N ARG A 201 12.52 5.69 9.37
CA ARG A 201 12.81 4.60 8.43
C ARG A 201 13.37 5.16 7.12
N THR A 202 14.16 4.35 6.42
CA THR A 202 14.78 4.73 5.15
C THR A 202 14.59 3.63 4.11
N ALA A 203 14.40 4.03 2.85
CA ALA A 203 14.24 3.07 1.75
C ALA A 203 15.58 2.44 1.33
N TYR A 204 16.65 3.23 1.38
CA TYR A 204 17.98 2.86 0.85
C TYR A 204 19.12 3.02 1.87
N GLY A 205 18.82 3.32 3.13
CA GLY A 205 19.80 3.45 4.22
C GLY A 205 19.85 4.84 4.84
N VAL A 206 20.49 4.97 6.01
CA VAL A 206 20.65 6.24 6.72
C VAL A 206 21.47 7.23 5.88
N ASP A 207 21.15 8.53 6.00
CA ASP A 207 21.81 9.64 5.29
C ASP A 207 21.72 9.61 3.75
N THR A 208 20.86 8.76 3.18
CA THR A 208 20.65 8.69 1.72
C THR A 208 19.64 9.70 1.18
N GLY A 209 18.93 10.43 2.05
CA GLY A 209 17.82 11.31 1.68
C GLY A 209 16.52 10.56 1.34
N THR A 210 16.39 9.32 1.81
CA THR A 210 15.25 8.43 1.52
C THR A 210 14.39 8.11 2.75
N GLN A 211 14.38 9.04 3.71
CA GLN A 211 13.57 8.95 4.93
C GLN A 211 12.07 9.00 4.62
N TYR A 212 11.26 8.27 5.38
CA TYR A 212 9.81 8.27 5.24
C TYR A 212 9.09 7.99 6.57
N ASP A 213 7.83 8.42 6.64
CA ASP A 213 6.90 8.28 7.77
C ASP A 213 5.78 7.28 7.48
N GLN A 214 5.43 7.07 6.20
CA GLN A 214 4.45 6.08 5.78
C GLN A 214 5.02 5.28 4.62
N GLU A 215 4.65 4.01 4.51
CA GLU A 215 5.09 3.18 3.39
C GLU A 215 3.92 2.43 2.77
N ASN A 216 3.69 2.62 1.48
CA ASN A 216 2.57 2.00 0.76
C ASN A 216 3.07 1.26 -0.48
N LEU A 217 2.63 0.01 -0.59
CA LEU A 217 2.85 -0.84 -1.75
C LEU A 217 1.75 -0.61 -2.77
N TYR A 218 2.10 -0.38 -4.04
CA TYR A 218 1.17 -0.27 -5.15
C TYR A 218 1.59 -1.25 -6.24
N LEU A 219 1.08 -2.49 -6.15
CA LEU A 219 1.29 -3.54 -7.13
C LEU A 219 0.17 -3.54 -8.17
N MET A 220 0.45 -2.98 -9.34
CA MET A 220 -0.47 -2.96 -10.47
C MET A 220 -0.33 -4.22 -11.32
N THR A 221 -1.49 -4.74 -11.69
CA THR A 221 -1.68 -5.89 -12.56
C THR A 221 -3.02 -5.77 -13.27
N GLU A 222 -3.19 -6.54 -14.33
CA GLU A 222 -4.41 -6.62 -15.08
C GLU A 222 -4.64 -8.05 -15.58
N ILE A 223 -5.89 -8.39 -15.85
CA ILE A 223 -6.29 -9.72 -16.32
C ILE A 223 -7.42 -9.67 -17.34
N ASP A 224 -7.48 -10.70 -18.17
CA ASP A 224 -8.59 -11.02 -19.07
C ASP A 224 -9.45 -12.14 -18.45
N PRO A 225 -10.66 -11.84 -17.96
CA PRO A 225 -11.51 -12.82 -17.29
C PRO A 225 -11.89 -14.02 -18.16
N GLU A 226 -11.85 -13.92 -19.50
CA GLU A 226 -12.10 -15.07 -20.37
C GLU A 226 -11.02 -16.14 -20.21
N ILE A 227 -9.76 -15.74 -20.03
CA ILE A 227 -8.64 -16.68 -19.84
C ILE A 227 -8.85 -17.49 -18.56
N HIS A 228 -9.25 -16.83 -17.47
CA HIS A 228 -9.54 -17.49 -16.19
C HIS A 228 -10.69 -18.49 -16.32
N LEU A 229 -11.75 -18.14 -17.06
CA LEU A 229 -12.88 -19.04 -17.35
C LEU A 229 -12.44 -20.27 -18.19
N GLN A 230 -11.55 -20.07 -19.17
CA GLN A 230 -10.98 -21.17 -19.95
C GLN A 230 -10.11 -22.09 -19.09
N MET A 231 -9.29 -21.52 -18.19
CA MET A 231 -8.46 -22.30 -17.27
C MET A 231 -9.31 -23.12 -16.29
N GLU A 232 -10.37 -22.54 -15.74
CA GLU A 232 -11.32 -23.23 -14.86
C GLU A 232 -11.97 -24.44 -15.57
N ARG A 233 -12.25 -24.32 -16.87
CA ARG A 233 -12.79 -25.40 -17.72
C ARG A 233 -11.74 -26.41 -18.19
N GLY A 234 -10.46 -26.21 -17.84
CA GLY A 234 -9.34 -27.08 -18.21
C GLY A 234 -8.80 -26.85 -19.63
N HIS A 235 -9.15 -25.76 -20.30
CA HIS A 235 -8.71 -25.44 -21.66
C HIS A 235 -7.37 -24.70 -21.70
N ARG A 236 -6.32 -25.29 -21.10
CA ARG A 236 -5.01 -24.61 -20.90
C ARG A 236 -4.27 -24.28 -22.18
N SER A 237 -4.38 -25.13 -23.19
CA SER A 237 -3.72 -24.95 -24.49
C SER A 237 -4.29 -23.80 -25.32
N HIS A 238 -5.38 -23.17 -24.89
CA HIS A 238 -6.02 -22.07 -25.61
C HIS A 238 -5.44 -20.69 -25.27
N PHE A 239 -4.55 -20.58 -24.27
CA PHE A 239 -3.96 -19.29 -23.94
C PHE A 239 -2.94 -18.85 -25.01
N THR A 240 -3.27 -17.77 -25.70
CA THR A 240 -2.41 -17.07 -26.66
C THR A 240 -2.28 -15.62 -26.21
N HIS A 241 -1.05 -15.15 -26.02
CA HIS A 241 -0.82 -13.78 -25.54
C HIS A 241 -1.37 -12.72 -26.51
N SER A 242 -1.43 -13.02 -27.81
CA SER A 242 -1.95 -12.10 -28.84
C SER A 242 -3.45 -11.82 -28.72
N ASP A 243 -4.20 -12.74 -28.12
CA ASP A 243 -5.66 -12.69 -28.07
C ASP A 243 -6.16 -12.24 -26.68
N ARG A 244 -5.22 -11.94 -25.78
CA ARG A 244 -5.50 -11.43 -24.44
C ARG A 244 -6.06 -10.02 -24.50
N HIS A 245 -7.17 -9.80 -23.80
CA HIS A 245 -7.83 -8.51 -23.68
C HIS A 245 -8.24 -8.25 -22.23
N ALA A 246 -7.36 -7.54 -21.50
CA ALA A 246 -7.62 -7.22 -20.10
C ALA A 246 -8.91 -6.41 -19.90
N LYS A 247 -9.68 -6.74 -18.86
CA LYS A 247 -10.94 -6.08 -18.47
C LYS A 247 -11.03 -5.74 -16.98
N ILE A 248 -10.01 -6.13 -16.22
CA ILE A 248 -9.97 -5.94 -14.77
C ILE A 248 -8.54 -5.50 -14.44
N TRP A 249 -8.42 -4.39 -13.71
CA TRP A 249 -7.15 -3.78 -13.34
C TRP A 249 -7.08 -3.63 -11.83
N PHE A 250 -6.06 -4.20 -11.22
CA PHE A 250 -5.92 -4.27 -9.77
C PHE A 250 -4.83 -3.32 -9.28
N ILE A 251 -5.01 -2.85 -8.05
CA ILE A 251 -3.90 -2.46 -7.17
C ILE A 251 -3.94 -3.45 -6.02
N ASN A 252 -2.82 -4.12 -5.75
CA ASN A 252 -2.69 -5.09 -4.65
C ASN A 252 -3.77 -6.20 -4.68
N GLY A 253 -4.16 -6.64 -5.88
CA GLY A 253 -5.17 -7.69 -6.09
C GLY A 253 -6.61 -7.28 -5.76
N ARG A 254 -6.87 -5.99 -5.54
CA ARG A 254 -8.23 -5.45 -5.34
C ARG A 254 -8.58 -4.45 -6.43
N VAL A 255 -9.88 -4.27 -6.62
CA VAL A 255 -10.46 -3.24 -7.49
C VAL A 255 -11.40 -2.37 -6.67
N PHE A 256 -11.67 -1.16 -7.13
CA PHE A 256 -12.62 -0.28 -6.44
C PHE A 256 -14.00 -0.95 -6.31
N PRO A 257 -14.69 -0.83 -5.16
CA PRO A 257 -14.37 -0.03 -3.96
C PRO A 257 -13.50 -0.74 -2.89
N ASP A 258 -13.15 -2.02 -3.07
CA ASP A 258 -12.43 -2.82 -2.06
C ASP A 258 -10.99 -2.33 -1.81
N LEU A 259 -10.46 -1.50 -2.71
CA LEU A 259 -9.19 -0.77 -2.55
C LEU A 259 -9.14 0.09 -1.28
N PHE A 260 -10.29 0.55 -0.78
CA PHE A 260 -10.37 1.42 0.40
C PHE A 260 -10.63 0.66 1.70
N GLN A 261 -10.61 -0.67 1.64
CA GLN A 261 -10.76 -1.52 2.81
C GLN A 261 -9.37 -1.90 3.35
N GLY A 262 -9.29 -2.15 4.66
CA GLY A 262 -8.00 -2.47 5.31
C GLY A 262 -7.41 -3.81 4.91
N ASP A 263 -6.19 -4.06 5.39
CA ASP A 263 -5.51 -5.34 5.24
C ASP A 263 -6.27 -6.52 5.88
N TYR A 264 -6.10 -7.72 5.32
CA TYR A 264 -6.65 -9.01 5.79
C TYR A 264 -8.13 -8.97 6.17
N ASN A 265 -8.93 -8.18 5.45
CA ASN A 265 -10.37 -8.12 5.68
C ASN A 265 -11.00 -9.51 5.44
N PRO A 266 -11.77 -10.05 6.40
CA PRO A 266 -12.40 -11.36 6.27
C PRO A 266 -13.38 -11.51 5.09
N LEU A 267 -13.84 -10.41 4.49
CA LEU A 267 -14.73 -10.43 3.33
C LEU A 267 -14.04 -10.89 2.03
N PHE A 268 -12.71 -10.74 1.93
CA PHE A 268 -11.92 -11.15 0.78
C PHE A 268 -10.65 -11.90 1.24
N PRO A 269 -10.79 -13.11 1.80
CA PRO A 269 -9.71 -13.83 2.50
C PRO A 269 -8.50 -14.18 1.61
N HIS A 270 -8.63 -14.08 0.29
CA HIS A 270 -7.56 -14.33 -0.68
C HIS A 270 -6.91 -13.05 -1.23
N GLN A 271 -7.31 -11.86 -0.78
CA GLN A 271 -6.83 -10.54 -1.26
C GLN A 271 -6.38 -9.67 -0.08
N PRO A 272 -5.29 -10.04 0.61
CA PRO A 272 -4.99 -9.53 1.94
C PRO A 272 -4.51 -8.08 1.97
N TYR A 273 -4.04 -7.50 0.88
CA TYR A 273 -3.34 -6.22 0.92
C TYR A 273 -4.25 -5.03 0.59
N GLU A 274 -4.24 -4.02 1.45
CA GLU A 274 -4.89 -2.74 1.22
C GLU A 274 -4.15 -1.88 0.19
N ALA A 275 -4.82 -0.87 -0.34
CA ALA A 275 -4.22 0.09 -1.27
C ALA A 275 -4.45 1.56 -0.89
N LEU A 276 -5.24 1.84 0.14
CA LEU A 276 -5.48 3.21 0.60
C LEU A 276 -4.26 3.74 1.34
N ALA A 277 -3.58 4.73 0.78
CA ALA A 277 -2.54 5.43 1.54
C ALA A 277 -3.20 6.39 2.52
N ILE A 278 -2.66 6.49 3.74
CA ILE A 278 -3.13 7.42 4.78
C ILE A 278 -1.93 8.23 5.23
N ALA A 279 -2.06 9.55 5.27
CA ALA A 279 -0.99 10.46 5.65
C ALA A 279 -1.56 11.68 6.41
N GLN A 280 -0.77 12.25 7.31
CA GLN A 280 -1.02 13.58 7.85
C GLN A 280 -0.31 14.65 6.98
N PRO A 281 -0.73 15.94 7.05
CA PRO A 281 0.04 17.00 6.43
C PRO A 281 1.49 16.98 6.90
N GLY A 282 2.44 17.00 5.95
CA GLY A 282 3.87 16.92 6.22
C GLY A 282 4.47 15.51 6.19
N ASP A 283 3.67 14.45 6.36
CA ASP A 283 4.17 13.07 6.30
C ASP A 283 4.86 12.80 4.95
N MET A 284 6.00 12.13 5.01
CA MET A 284 6.69 11.59 3.85
C MET A 284 6.20 10.17 3.57
N VAL A 285 5.47 9.99 2.48
CA VAL A 285 4.94 8.69 2.03
C VAL A 285 5.89 8.07 1.02
N LEU A 286 6.50 6.93 1.37
CA LEU A 286 7.19 6.06 0.42
C LEU A 286 6.17 5.25 -0.38
N VAL A 287 6.04 5.60 -1.65
CA VAL A 287 5.24 4.86 -2.62
C VAL A 287 6.16 3.89 -3.37
N ARG A 288 5.94 2.59 -3.16
CA ARG A 288 6.54 1.54 -3.98
C ARG A 288 5.59 1.23 -5.14
N ASN A 289 5.84 1.77 -6.32
CA ASN A 289 5.06 1.55 -7.54
C ASN A 289 5.64 0.35 -8.29
N ILE A 290 4.85 -0.72 -8.46
CA ILE A 290 5.27 -1.96 -9.11
C ILE A 290 4.30 -2.28 -10.23
N ASN A 291 4.81 -2.40 -11.44
CA ASN A 291 4.05 -3.01 -12.52
C ASN A 291 4.47 -4.47 -12.65
N ALA A 292 3.62 -5.39 -12.16
CA ALA A 292 3.81 -6.82 -12.36
C ALA A 292 2.91 -7.41 -13.46
N GLY A 293 2.15 -6.55 -14.13
CA GLY A 293 1.28 -6.87 -15.25
C GLY A 293 2.00 -7.15 -16.58
N HIS A 294 1.22 -7.22 -17.65
CA HIS A 294 1.69 -7.31 -19.03
C HIS A 294 1.62 -5.97 -19.78
N ASP A 295 0.71 -5.10 -19.35
CA ASP A 295 0.49 -3.78 -19.93
C ASP A 295 1.27 -2.68 -19.19
N SER A 296 1.39 -1.51 -19.81
CA SER A 296 1.95 -0.32 -19.15
C SER A 296 0.85 0.36 -18.32
N HIS A 297 1.14 0.72 -17.07
CA HIS A 297 0.19 1.40 -16.19
C HIS A 297 0.66 2.82 -15.86
N PRO A 298 0.14 3.87 -16.51
CA PRO A 298 0.50 5.26 -16.22
C PRO A 298 -0.19 5.76 -14.96
N MET A 299 0.25 5.28 -13.80
CA MET A 299 -0.32 5.64 -12.49
C MET A 299 -0.03 7.12 -12.19
N HIS A 300 -1.09 7.91 -12.07
CA HIS A 300 -1.08 9.31 -11.71
C HIS A 300 -1.52 9.51 -10.26
N TYR A 301 -0.77 10.35 -9.56
CA TYR A 301 -0.92 10.63 -8.15
C TYR A 301 -1.38 12.08 -8.00
N HIS A 302 -2.65 12.29 -7.63
CA HIS A 302 -3.18 13.63 -7.38
C HIS A 302 -2.59 14.23 -6.10
N GLY A 303 -2.77 15.55 -5.97
CA GLY A 303 -2.32 16.33 -4.82
C GLY A 303 -0.99 17.00 -5.07
N GLU A 304 0.05 16.20 -5.29
CA GLU A 304 1.43 16.67 -5.46
C GLU A 304 2.25 15.74 -6.37
N ASN A 305 3.41 16.21 -6.80
CA ASN A 305 4.39 15.35 -7.49
C ASN A 305 5.08 14.39 -6.50
N LEU A 306 5.50 13.23 -6.99
CA LEU A 306 6.46 12.36 -6.30
C LEU A 306 7.88 12.67 -6.76
N THR A 307 8.85 12.45 -5.88
CA THR A 307 10.27 12.44 -6.22
C THR A 307 10.76 11.00 -6.31
N PHE A 308 11.28 10.60 -7.47
CA PHE A 308 11.75 9.23 -7.67
C PHE A 308 13.05 9.04 -6.91
N ILE A 309 13.16 7.97 -6.11
CA ILE A 309 14.38 7.68 -5.33
C ILE A 309 15.05 6.37 -5.73
N GLY A 310 14.33 5.49 -6.40
CA GLY A 310 14.85 4.20 -6.82
C GLY A 310 14.09 3.59 -7.99
N ARG A 311 14.75 2.68 -8.70
CA ARG A 311 14.18 1.92 -9.80
C ARG A 311 14.81 0.52 -9.85
N ASP A 312 13.98 -0.50 -10.04
CA ASP A 312 14.39 -1.90 -10.23
C ASP A 312 15.38 -2.38 -9.15
N GLY A 313 15.11 -2.03 -7.89
CA GLY A 313 15.93 -2.39 -6.73
C GLY A 313 17.25 -1.63 -6.61
N LYS A 314 17.37 -0.44 -7.23
CA LYS A 314 18.56 0.41 -7.17
C LYS A 314 18.21 1.86 -6.88
N MET A 315 18.93 2.47 -5.95
CA MET A 315 18.86 3.89 -5.65
C MET A 315 19.28 4.73 -6.86
N LEU A 316 18.54 5.80 -7.14
CA LEU A 316 18.87 6.77 -8.18
C LEU A 316 19.90 7.77 -7.64
N SER A 317 21.18 7.38 -7.73
CA SER A 317 22.29 8.10 -7.11
C SER A 317 23.44 8.39 -8.08
N SER A 318 24.01 9.59 -7.99
CA SER A 318 25.18 10.00 -8.77
C SER A 318 26.50 9.48 -8.19
N ASP A 319 26.54 9.19 -6.89
CA ASP A 319 27.75 8.83 -6.14
C ASP A 319 27.63 7.54 -5.31
N GLY A 320 26.43 6.96 -5.23
CA GLY A 320 26.11 5.78 -4.42
C GLY A 320 25.83 6.07 -2.94
N ILE A 321 25.81 7.34 -2.53
CA ILE A 321 25.60 7.78 -1.14
C ILE A 321 24.23 8.42 -0.98
N VAL A 322 23.85 9.35 -1.86
CA VAL A 322 22.57 10.08 -1.76
C VAL A 322 21.69 9.83 -2.97
N SER A 323 20.37 9.85 -2.78
CA SER A 323 19.40 9.79 -3.88
C SER A 323 19.19 11.17 -4.51
N ASP A 324 20.00 11.53 -5.50
CA ASP A 324 20.03 12.86 -6.13
C ASP A 324 19.75 12.89 -7.64
N LEU A 325 19.57 11.73 -8.28
CA LEU A 325 19.22 11.63 -9.71
C LEU A 325 17.71 11.51 -9.96
N GLY A 326 16.93 11.55 -8.88
CA GLY A 326 15.49 11.53 -8.90
C GLY A 326 14.88 12.69 -9.70
N ARG A 327 13.82 12.39 -10.45
CA ARG A 327 12.98 13.43 -11.06
C ARG A 327 11.69 13.60 -10.26
N SER A 328 11.16 14.81 -10.27
CA SER A 328 9.81 15.11 -9.81
C SER A 328 8.82 14.86 -10.95
N ASP A 329 7.78 14.05 -10.71
CA ASP A 329 6.68 13.81 -11.64
C ASP A 329 5.41 13.41 -10.86
N ASN A 330 4.24 13.69 -11.40
CA ASN A 330 2.97 13.23 -10.84
C ASN A 330 2.44 11.95 -11.51
N THR A 331 3.07 11.50 -12.60
CA THR A 331 2.66 10.30 -13.32
C THR A 331 3.85 9.35 -13.51
N ILE A 332 3.69 8.12 -13.04
CA ILE A 332 4.65 7.03 -13.23
C ILE A 332 4.11 6.13 -14.34
N ASN A 333 4.66 6.25 -15.54
CA ASN A 333 4.41 5.29 -16.61
C ASN A 333 5.33 4.09 -16.45
N SER A 334 4.93 3.14 -15.61
CA SER A 334 5.71 1.94 -15.33
C SER A 334 5.53 0.92 -16.45
N ALA A 335 6.65 0.50 -17.04
CA ALA A 335 6.68 -0.59 -18.01
C ALA A 335 6.43 -1.95 -17.30
N PRO A 336 6.00 -2.99 -18.03
CA PRO A 336 5.85 -4.32 -17.47
C PRO A 336 7.13 -4.78 -16.76
N LYS A 337 6.97 -5.31 -15.54
CA LYS A 337 8.04 -5.77 -14.64
C LYS A 337 8.98 -4.69 -14.11
N GLN A 338 8.61 -3.42 -14.19
CA GLN A 338 9.36 -2.32 -13.59
C GLN A 338 8.93 -2.05 -12.15
N THR A 339 9.89 -1.71 -11.29
CA THR A 339 9.62 -1.13 -9.96
C THR A 339 10.17 0.30 -9.89
N VAL A 340 9.42 1.20 -9.26
CA VAL A 340 9.84 2.57 -8.97
C VAL A 340 9.50 2.86 -7.52
N ASP A 341 10.50 3.26 -6.75
CA ASP A 341 10.31 3.78 -5.39
C ASP A 341 10.32 5.31 -5.49
N ALA A 342 9.32 5.96 -4.89
CA ALA A 342 9.18 7.40 -4.93
C ALA A 342 8.64 7.95 -3.59
N LEU A 343 9.05 9.17 -3.25
CA LEU A 343 8.56 9.89 -2.07
C LEU A 343 7.48 10.89 -2.48
N TRP A 344 6.38 10.90 -1.74
CA TRP A 344 5.27 11.83 -1.90
C TRP A 344 4.97 12.52 -0.56
N THR A 345 4.64 13.80 -0.58
CA THR A 345 4.23 14.56 0.61
C THR A 345 3.21 15.61 0.22
N TRP A 346 2.38 16.02 1.17
CA TRP A 346 1.35 17.03 0.98
C TRP A 346 1.18 17.88 2.23
N THR A 347 1.00 19.18 2.05
CA THR A 347 0.85 20.16 3.15
C THR A 347 -0.30 21.15 2.92
N GLY A 348 -1.02 21.03 1.80
CA GLY A 348 -2.02 22.03 1.38
C GLY A 348 -1.42 23.34 0.88
N LYS A 349 -0.08 23.45 0.81
CA LYS A 349 0.62 24.62 0.30
C LYS A 349 0.13 25.00 -1.09
N GLY A 350 -0.23 26.27 -1.26
CA GLY A 350 -0.64 26.82 -2.55
C GLY A 350 -2.14 26.70 -2.84
N LEU A 351 -2.93 26.10 -1.95
CA LEU A 351 -4.40 26.16 -2.02
C LEU A 351 -4.93 27.58 -1.83
N ASN A 352 -4.17 28.44 -1.15
CA ASN A 352 -4.51 29.84 -0.89
C ASN A 352 -5.75 30.02 0.03
N TRP A 353 -6.01 29.04 0.89
CA TRP A 353 -6.92 29.12 2.02
C TRP A 353 -6.39 28.28 3.18
N ASP A 354 -6.81 28.60 4.40
CA ASP A 354 -6.48 27.81 5.58
C ASP A 354 -7.29 26.50 5.59
N ILE A 355 -6.60 25.37 5.48
CA ILE A 355 -7.24 24.05 5.45
C ILE A 355 -7.87 23.67 6.80
N TYR A 356 -7.49 24.31 7.91
CA TYR A 356 -8.03 24.04 9.24
C TYR A 356 -9.18 24.97 9.63
N GLY A 357 -9.46 25.99 8.82
CA GLY A 357 -10.52 26.97 9.10
C GLY A 357 -9.98 28.39 9.10
N HIS A 358 -10.88 29.36 8.97
CA HIS A 358 -10.52 30.78 8.91
C HIS A 358 -10.83 31.53 10.23
N ASP A 359 -11.18 30.79 11.28
CA ASP A 359 -11.32 31.38 12.59
C ASP A 359 -9.93 31.57 13.23
N THR A 360 -9.83 32.48 14.19
CA THR A 360 -8.55 32.73 14.89
C THR A 360 -8.34 31.74 16.04
N GLY A 361 -8.92 30.54 15.94
CA GLY A 361 -8.95 29.54 17.01
C GLY A 361 -7.62 28.80 17.16
N HIS A 362 -6.87 28.67 16.06
CA HIS A 362 -5.52 28.09 16.02
C HIS A 362 -4.46 29.12 15.65
N VAL A 363 -3.19 28.73 15.79
CA VAL A 363 -2.02 29.59 15.57
C VAL A 363 -1.00 28.83 14.74
N CYS A 364 -0.43 29.51 13.74
CA CYS A 364 0.73 29.05 12.99
C CYS A 364 1.98 29.86 13.39
N ILE A 365 3.00 29.17 13.89
CA ILE A 365 4.29 29.70 14.35
C ILE A 365 5.40 28.98 13.59
N ASP A 366 6.05 29.71 12.68
CA ASP A 366 7.22 29.26 11.92
C ASP A 366 8.48 29.85 12.58
N THR A 367 9.31 29.01 13.19
CA THR A 367 10.54 29.43 13.90
C THR A 367 11.83 29.08 13.17
N ASP A 368 11.81 28.11 12.26
CA ASP A 368 12.97 27.73 11.46
C ASP A 368 13.00 28.40 10.07
N ASN A 369 11.94 29.14 9.71
CA ASN A 369 11.69 29.84 8.45
C ASN A 369 11.54 28.92 7.24
N ASP A 370 11.03 27.69 7.42
CA ASP A 370 10.69 26.80 6.30
C ASP A 370 9.32 27.12 5.66
N GLY A 371 8.53 28.00 6.29
CA GLY A 371 7.21 28.45 5.87
C GLY A 371 6.05 27.67 6.47
N PHE A 372 6.31 26.73 7.37
CA PHE A 372 5.34 25.83 7.98
C PHE A 372 5.27 25.99 9.51
N GLY A 373 4.15 25.56 10.09
CA GLY A 373 3.91 25.65 11.53
C GLY A 373 4.68 24.59 12.31
N ASP A 374 5.42 25.03 13.34
CA ASP A 374 6.19 24.18 14.25
C ASP A 374 5.43 23.90 15.55
N VAL A 375 4.99 22.67 15.80
CA VAL A 375 4.31 22.34 17.08
C VAL A 375 5.23 22.49 18.29
N GLU A 376 6.53 22.24 18.12
CA GLU A 376 7.53 22.41 19.18
C GLU A 376 7.67 23.87 19.64
N SER A 377 7.34 24.82 18.74
CA SER A 377 7.37 26.26 18.99
C SER A 377 5.99 26.85 19.34
N GLY A 378 4.98 26.00 19.47
CA GLY A 378 3.64 26.38 19.91
C GLY A 378 2.61 26.60 18.80
N SER A 379 2.91 26.19 17.56
CA SER A 379 1.86 26.04 16.54
C SER A 379 0.81 25.03 16.99
N THR A 380 -0.42 25.22 16.50
CA THR A 380 -1.51 24.28 16.80
C THR A 380 -1.41 23.02 15.96
N TYR A 381 -1.08 23.17 14.68
CA TYR A 381 -0.89 22.09 13.74
C TYR A 381 0.54 22.12 13.23
N ASP A 382 1.12 20.93 13.12
CA ASP A 382 2.42 20.76 12.50
C ASP A 382 2.27 20.84 10.99
N HIS A 383 3.27 21.39 10.30
CA HIS A 383 3.30 21.48 8.84
C HIS A 383 2.12 22.26 8.22
N GLU A 384 1.39 23.08 9.00
CA GLU A 384 0.43 24.05 8.46
C GLU A 384 1.17 25.09 7.64
N TYR A 385 0.75 25.35 6.40
CA TYR A 385 1.39 26.40 5.60
C TYR A 385 1.01 27.79 6.13
N CYS A 386 1.89 28.42 6.92
CA CYS A 386 1.58 29.64 7.66
C CYS A 386 1.17 30.83 6.78
N ALA A 387 1.59 30.87 5.52
CA ALA A 387 1.16 31.92 4.61
C ALA A 387 -0.33 31.84 4.24
N ASP A 388 -0.96 30.68 4.43
CA ASP A 388 -2.40 30.47 4.23
C ASP A 388 -3.22 30.55 5.53
N HIS A 389 -2.55 30.63 6.70
CA HIS A 389 -3.19 30.72 8.01
C HIS A 389 -4.24 31.86 8.09
N GLY A 390 -5.45 31.53 8.52
CA GLY A 390 -6.59 32.43 8.64
C GLY A 390 -7.17 32.93 7.31
N LYS A 391 -6.69 32.47 6.15
CA LYS A 391 -7.28 32.86 4.87
C LYS A 391 -8.64 32.19 4.66
N PRO A 392 -9.67 32.94 4.27
CA PRO A 392 -10.96 32.36 3.92
C PRO A 392 -10.86 31.56 2.62
N LEU A 393 -11.78 30.62 2.44
CA LEU A 393 -11.99 29.97 1.14
C LEU A 393 -12.17 31.02 0.04
N PRO A 394 -11.47 30.91 -1.10
CA PRO A 394 -11.44 31.95 -2.13
C PRO A 394 -12.72 31.98 -2.99
N VAL A 395 -13.70 31.13 -2.66
CA VAL A 395 -14.95 30.96 -3.40
C VAL A 395 -16.13 30.96 -2.43
N THR A 396 -17.29 31.39 -2.92
CA THR A 396 -18.55 31.15 -2.21
C THR A 396 -18.93 29.69 -2.36
N LEU A 397 -19.08 28.98 -1.24
CA LEU A 397 -19.51 27.59 -1.26
C LEU A 397 -20.94 27.50 -1.81
N PRO A 398 -21.23 26.51 -2.68
CA PRO A 398 -22.59 26.26 -3.14
C PRO A 398 -23.50 25.88 -1.97
N GLY A 399 -24.80 26.18 -2.10
CA GLY A 399 -25.78 25.69 -1.14
C GLY A 399 -25.90 24.17 -1.23
N VAL A 400 -26.35 23.52 -0.16
CA VAL A 400 -26.54 22.05 -0.13
C VAL A 400 -27.46 21.53 -1.24
N GLY A 401 -28.39 22.34 -1.74
CA GLY A 401 -29.28 21.98 -2.85
C GLY A 401 -28.58 21.94 -4.22
N ASP A 402 -27.38 22.51 -4.33
CA ASP A 402 -26.57 22.55 -5.55
C ASP A 402 -25.42 21.52 -5.50
N LEU A 403 -25.38 20.67 -4.47
CA LEU A 403 -24.35 19.66 -4.25
C LEU A 403 -24.89 18.25 -4.52
N SER A 404 -24.05 17.41 -5.11
CA SER A 404 -24.16 15.95 -5.01
C SER A 404 -23.12 15.48 -4.01
N LEU A 405 -23.58 14.93 -2.89
CA LEU A 405 -22.69 14.51 -1.81
C LEU A 405 -22.32 13.04 -2.03
N GLY A 406 -21.04 12.73 -1.89
CA GLY A 406 -20.53 11.37 -1.97
C GLY A 406 -20.25 10.82 -0.57
N GLY A 407 -20.21 9.50 -0.42
CA GLY A 407 -19.94 8.86 0.87
C GLY A 407 -18.63 9.28 1.55
N TRP A 408 -17.65 9.74 0.77
CA TRP A 408 -16.33 10.21 1.22
C TRP A 408 -16.24 11.72 1.48
N TRP A 409 -17.30 12.48 1.21
CA TRP A 409 -17.34 13.89 1.61
C TRP A 409 -17.64 13.99 3.12
N SER A 410 -16.82 14.74 3.85
CA SER A 410 -16.96 14.89 5.31
C SER A 410 -18.08 15.83 5.73
N GLY A 411 -18.62 16.61 4.80
CA GLY A 411 -19.55 17.70 5.11
C GLY A 411 -18.86 19.06 5.27
N SER A 412 -17.53 19.12 5.28
CA SER A 412 -16.78 20.35 5.47
C SER A 412 -15.62 20.49 4.49
N PRO A 413 -15.34 21.70 3.97
CA PRO A 413 -14.12 21.96 3.22
C PRO A 413 -12.87 22.01 4.09
N PHE A 414 -12.99 21.98 5.43
CA PHE A 414 -11.85 22.06 6.33
C PHE A 414 -11.43 20.66 6.81
N LEU A 415 -10.11 20.44 6.82
CA LEU A 415 -9.49 19.19 7.25
C LEU A 415 -9.80 18.93 8.72
N GLY A 416 -10.32 17.73 9.02
CA GLY A 416 -10.71 17.32 10.35
C GLY A 416 -12.08 17.78 10.81
N ASP A 417 -12.78 18.58 10.02
CA ASP A 417 -14.14 19.01 10.31
C ASP A 417 -15.16 18.07 9.63
N THR A 418 -16.15 17.63 10.40
CA THR A 418 -17.27 16.82 9.93
C THR A 418 -18.53 17.65 10.02
N GLY A 419 -18.99 18.14 8.87
CA GLY A 419 -20.14 19.03 8.78
C GLY A 419 -21.47 18.31 8.86
N ASP A 420 -22.56 19.09 8.87
CA ASP A 420 -23.92 18.57 8.82
C ASP A 420 -24.22 17.98 7.44
N LEU A 421 -24.33 16.65 7.35
CA LEU A 421 -24.72 15.94 6.15
C LEU A 421 -26.21 15.56 6.18
N PRO A 422 -26.92 15.58 5.03
CA PRO A 422 -28.29 15.07 4.93
C PRO A 422 -28.38 13.60 5.37
N PRO A 423 -29.53 13.15 5.92
CA PRO A 423 -29.71 11.75 6.25
C PRO A 423 -29.45 10.82 5.06
N GLY A 424 -28.52 9.88 5.22
CA GLY A 424 -28.13 8.93 4.18
C GLY A 424 -26.86 9.29 3.40
N GLU A 425 -26.27 10.46 3.64
CA GLU A 425 -25.02 10.91 3.02
C GLU A 425 -23.82 10.76 3.97
N GLY A 426 -22.62 10.58 3.39
CA GLY A 426 -21.35 10.47 4.12
C GLY A 426 -21.08 9.13 4.78
N GLY A 427 -20.28 9.15 5.86
CA GLY A 427 -19.98 8.00 6.71
C GLY A 427 -18.73 7.19 6.32
N LEU A 428 -18.15 7.43 5.13
CA LEU A 428 -16.91 6.78 4.68
C LEU A 428 -15.66 7.67 4.90
N ASN A 429 -15.84 8.82 5.53
CA ASN A 429 -14.77 9.75 5.89
C ASN A 429 -14.90 10.19 7.37
N PRO A 430 -14.65 9.27 8.32
CA PRO A 430 -14.92 9.51 9.74
C PRO A 430 -14.00 10.53 10.39
N PHE A 431 -12.86 10.85 9.76
CA PHE A 431 -11.85 11.78 10.28
C PHE A 431 -11.85 13.14 9.59
N GLY A 432 -12.79 13.40 8.67
CA GLY A 432 -12.81 14.68 7.95
C GLY A 432 -11.61 14.90 7.03
N GLY A 433 -11.05 13.83 6.48
CA GLY A 433 -9.86 13.86 5.64
C GLY A 433 -10.11 14.33 4.20
N TYR A 434 -9.05 14.65 3.47
CA TYR A 434 -9.11 14.90 2.02
C TYR A 434 -8.70 13.67 1.23
N PHE A 435 -9.63 13.15 0.43
CA PHE A 435 -9.34 12.07 -0.51
C PHE A 435 -8.76 12.65 -1.80
N LEU A 436 -7.52 12.29 -2.10
CA LEU A 436 -6.82 12.66 -3.33
C LEU A 436 -6.66 11.38 -4.16
N VAL A 437 -7.37 11.33 -5.28
CA VAL A 437 -7.47 10.12 -6.11
C VAL A 437 -6.11 9.77 -6.70
N TRP A 438 -5.69 8.53 -6.57
CA TRP A 438 -4.48 7.99 -7.19
C TRP A 438 -4.89 6.90 -8.17
N HIS A 439 -4.67 7.13 -9.46
CA HIS A 439 -5.23 6.26 -10.48
C HIS A 439 -4.45 6.24 -11.79
N SER A 440 -4.67 5.22 -12.60
CA SER A 440 -4.10 5.15 -13.94
C SER A 440 -4.73 6.16 -14.89
N HIS A 441 -3.88 6.86 -15.66
CA HIS A 441 -4.27 7.74 -16.78
C HIS A 441 -4.59 6.98 -18.07
N ALA A 442 -4.45 5.66 -18.09
CA ALA A 442 -5.17 4.83 -19.04
C ALA A 442 -6.60 4.67 -18.51
N GLU A 443 -7.49 5.61 -18.83
CA GLU A 443 -8.81 5.73 -18.17
C GLU A 443 -9.68 4.47 -18.22
N LYS A 444 -9.46 3.55 -19.18
CA LYS A 444 -10.09 2.23 -19.20
C LYS A 444 -9.84 1.42 -17.91
N GLU A 445 -8.71 1.65 -17.25
CA GLU A 445 -8.28 0.97 -16.03
C GLU A 445 -9.06 1.45 -14.79
N LEU A 446 -9.88 2.50 -14.93
CA LEU A 446 -10.86 2.94 -13.92
C LEU A 446 -12.19 2.17 -14.00
N THR A 447 -12.18 1.01 -14.65
CA THR A 447 -13.36 0.18 -14.82
C THR A 447 -13.09 -1.26 -14.41
N THR A 448 -14.13 -1.96 -13.96
CA THR A 448 -14.14 -3.41 -13.83
C THR A 448 -15.20 -3.93 -14.79
N PHE A 449 -14.85 -4.80 -15.73
CA PHE A 449 -15.76 -5.25 -16.80
C PHE A 449 -16.38 -4.10 -17.60
N ASP A 450 -15.59 -3.06 -17.91
CA ASP A 450 -16.03 -1.85 -18.62
C ASP A 450 -17.10 -1.02 -17.87
N ILE A 451 -17.28 -1.23 -16.56
CA ILE A 451 -18.19 -0.48 -15.70
C ILE A 451 -17.40 0.48 -14.79
N PHE A 452 -17.72 1.77 -14.86
CA PHE A 452 -17.16 2.83 -14.01
C PHE A 452 -18.12 3.18 -12.84
N PRO A 453 -17.60 3.51 -11.64
CA PRO A 453 -16.21 3.40 -11.21
C PRO A 453 -15.82 1.96 -10.88
N GLY A 454 -14.58 1.58 -11.18
CA GLY A 454 -14.01 0.27 -10.91
C GLY A 454 -12.49 0.29 -11.03
N GLY A 455 -11.91 -0.89 -11.18
CA GLY A 455 -10.49 -1.08 -11.47
C GLY A 455 -9.55 -0.39 -10.47
N SER A 456 -8.47 0.21 -10.97
CA SER A 456 -7.38 0.81 -10.20
C SER A 456 -7.67 2.24 -9.74
N LEU A 457 -8.89 2.51 -9.26
CA LEU A 457 -9.28 3.80 -8.66
C LEU A 457 -8.86 3.83 -7.18
N GLY A 458 -7.56 4.04 -6.94
CA GLY A 458 -6.98 4.19 -5.61
C GLY A 458 -7.06 5.62 -5.07
N SER A 459 -6.48 5.84 -3.89
CA SER A 459 -6.42 7.15 -3.25
C SER A 459 -5.33 7.19 -2.20
N VAL A 460 -4.85 8.40 -1.92
CA VAL A 460 -4.38 8.76 -0.59
C VAL A 460 -5.48 9.53 0.14
N VAL A 461 -5.59 9.38 1.45
CA VAL A 461 -6.39 10.25 2.30
C VAL A 461 -5.46 11.02 3.22
N ILE A 462 -5.56 12.35 3.15
CA ILE A 462 -4.94 13.24 4.12
C ILE A 462 -5.86 13.37 5.32
N VAL A 463 -5.42 12.93 6.49
CA VAL A 463 -6.18 12.99 7.74
C VAL A 463 -5.66 14.13 8.64
N PRO A 464 -6.50 14.71 9.52
CA PRO A 464 -6.02 15.77 10.41
C PRO A 464 -4.93 15.26 11.37
N PRO A 465 -4.01 16.13 11.81
CA PRO A 465 -2.96 15.76 12.75
C PRO A 465 -3.49 15.06 14.01
N GLY A 466 -2.78 14.03 14.46
CA GLY A 466 -3.17 13.22 15.62
C GLY A 466 -4.19 12.12 15.33
N THR A 467 -4.63 11.95 14.07
CA THR A 467 -5.40 10.78 13.66
C THR A 467 -4.52 9.53 13.71
N PRO A 468 -4.93 8.44 14.40
CA PRO A 468 -4.20 7.18 14.35
C PRO A 468 -4.15 6.64 12.92
N ILE A 469 -2.96 6.24 12.49
CA ILE A 469 -2.69 5.53 11.24
C ILE A 469 -2.12 4.17 11.68
N GLU A 470 -2.68 3.08 11.15
CA GLU A 470 -2.34 1.68 11.54
C GLU A 470 -1.93 0.84 10.34
#